data_AF-A0ABD7HP25-F1
#
_entry.id   AF-A0ABD7HP25-F1
#
_cell.length_a   1.000
_cell.length_b   1.000
_cell.length_c   1.000
_cell.angle_alpha   90.00
_cell.angle_beta   90.00
_cell.angle_gamma   90.00
#
_symmetry.space_group_name_H-M   'P 1'
#
loop_
_entity.id
_entity.type
_entity.pdbx_description
1 polymer ?
#
loop_
_entity_poly.entity_id
_entity_poly.type
_entity_poly.pdbx_seq_one_letter_code
_entity_poly.pdbx_strand_id
1 'polypeptide(L)'
;MPVVVESAAYYAAANTCYKLSTDVQAAFKPLSRVLTLETSGMAGGYQAVKAWSSGYDNRAAALTTATTEYARALQRLGDILTAAGYNWAIADWRANRDPNKGTGPACPRTIPSELPYGADVVVGVASSKHNGPGLESDVPDLYKKVVAQVAGGEIPDGDTNKLDSAAKAWKTFADNDAISRGESDLRLAASALSNFHAPDIPNLSEHLTTLPTSAGRIKLAASDLATSTTAHYAALSQLRSDMQFAIATTLGVGLAAIAAIAVITRGRATAGGAEIAATAVDACASSLAACIRPFLTTLSGITFSAEAVTAAGLGAIIGLSIATITGETVVYSNYKPPGDAFDKTGAKS
;
A
#
# COMPACT_ATOMS: atom_id res chain seq x y z
N MET A 1 42.83 -6.44 -12.61
CA MET A 1 42.81 -4.96 -12.65
C MET A 1 43.32 -4.43 -11.32
N PRO A 2 44.06 -3.29 -11.29
CA PRO A 2 44.46 -2.67 -10.03
C PRO A 2 43.21 -2.22 -9.24
N VAL A 3 43.29 -2.28 -7.91
CA VAL A 3 42.25 -1.76 -7.02
C VAL A 3 42.25 -0.23 -7.12
N VAL A 4 41.11 0.36 -7.49
CA VAL A 4 40.91 1.82 -7.57
C VAL A 4 39.65 2.10 -6.79
N VAL A 5 39.77 2.74 -5.63
CA VAL A 5 38.65 2.94 -4.70
C VAL A 5 38.52 4.40 -4.32
N GLU A 6 37.29 4.90 -4.43
CA GLU A 6 36.91 6.20 -3.89
C GLU A 6 35.89 5.98 -2.77
N SER A 7 36.34 6.11 -1.52
CA SER A 7 35.47 5.91 -0.35
C SER A 7 34.26 6.86 -0.35
N ALA A 8 34.39 8.06 -0.94
CA ALA A 8 33.28 9.00 -1.10
C ALA A 8 32.14 8.45 -1.97
N ALA A 9 32.42 7.59 -2.95
CA ALA A 9 31.41 7.01 -3.83
C ALA A 9 30.47 6.06 -3.07
N TYR A 10 31.00 5.30 -2.11
CA TYR A 10 30.22 4.44 -1.22
C TYR A 10 29.28 5.26 -0.34
N TYR A 11 29.77 6.34 0.28
CA TYR A 11 28.95 7.21 1.11
C TYR A 11 27.88 7.96 0.29
N ALA A 12 28.19 8.36 -0.95
CA ALA A 12 27.21 8.96 -1.84
C ALA A 12 26.07 7.98 -2.17
N ALA A 13 26.41 6.72 -2.51
CA ALA A 13 25.41 5.68 -2.73
C ALA A 13 24.59 5.39 -1.47
N ALA A 14 25.23 5.33 -0.29
CA ALA A 14 24.55 5.14 0.98
C ALA A 14 23.53 6.27 1.26
N ASN A 15 23.92 7.52 1.04
CA ASN A 15 23.05 8.68 1.22
C ASN A 15 21.82 8.64 0.30
N THR A 16 21.99 8.18 -0.95
CA THR A 16 20.86 7.94 -1.85
C THR A 16 19.88 6.93 -1.26
N CYS A 17 20.40 5.80 -0.75
CA CYS A 17 19.56 4.77 -0.12
C CYS A 17 18.81 5.30 1.12
N TYR A 18 19.49 6.01 2.03
CA TYR A 18 18.86 6.58 3.22
C TYR A 18 17.79 7.62 2.90
N LYS A 19 18.08 8.50 1.93
CA LYS A 19 17.14 9.54 1.49
C LYS A 19 15.88 8.91 0.88
N LEU A 20 16.05 7.97 -0.05
CA LEU A 20 14.91 7.25 -0.62
C LEU A 20 14.11 6.51 0.44
N SER A 21 14.78 5.84 1.39
CA SER A 21 14.09 5.15 2.47
C SER A 21 13.23 6.11 3.29
N THR A 22 13.77 7.27 3.66
CA THR A 22 13.03 8.31 4.39
C THR A 22 11.86 8.86 3.60
N ASP A 23 12.10 9.21 2.33
CA ASP A 23 11.10 9.80 1.44
C ASP A 23 9.93 8.82 1.18
N VAL A 24 10.22 7.52 0.94
CA VAL A 24 9.22 6.47 0.74
C VAL A 24 8.34 6.29 1.97
N GLN A 25 8.91 6.33 3.17
CA GLN A 25 8.15 6.21 4.41
C GLN A 25 7.27 7.42 4.67
N ALA A 26 7.78 8.62 4.38
CA ALA A 26 6.99 9.84 4.45
C ALA A 26 5.79 9.78 3.49
N ALA A 27 5.96 9.20 2.29
CA ALA A 27 4.89 8.97 1.33
C ALA A 27 3.90 7.87 1.79
N PHE A 28 4.40 6.80 2.42
CA PHE A 28 3.57 5.67 2.84
C PHE A 28 2.69 5.97 4.06
N LYS A 29 3.18 6.78 5.01
CA LYS A 29 2.47 7.14 6.25
C LYS A 29 1.03 7.71 6.05
N PRO A 30 0.78 8.69 5.16
CA PRO A 30 -0.58 9.17 4.93
C PRO A 30 -1.48 8.10 4.28
N LEU A 31 -0.94 7.29 3.37
CA LEU A 31 -1.68 6.17 2.77
C LEU A 31 -2.13 5.18 3.85
N SER A 32 -1.20 4.70 4.69
CA SER A 32 -1.52 3.72 5.74
C SER A 32 -2.57 4.25 6.71
N ARG A 33 -2.52 5.54 7.05
CA ARG A 33 -3.55 6.18 7.89
C ARG A 33 -4.94 6.13 7.25
N VAL A 34 -5.07 6.50 5.97
CA VAL A 34 -6.36 6.48 5.26
C VAL A 34 -6.91 5.05 5.20
N LEU A 35 -6.08 4.09 4.80
CA LEU A 35 -6.49 2.70 4.62
C LEU A 35 -6.99 2.04 5.92
N THR A 36 -6.37 2.40 7.05
CA THR A 36 -6.64 1.75 8.35
C THR A 36 -7.72 2.44 9.16
N LEU A 37 -7.82 3.77 9.08
CA LEU A 37 -8.73 4.53 9.95
C LEU A 37 -10.00 5.01 9.23
N GLU A 38 -9.96 5.18 7.90
CA GLU A 38 -11.00 5.93 7.19
C GLU A 38 -11.78 5.07 6.21
N THR A 39 -11.14 4.08 5.58
CA THR A 39 -11.73 3.37 4.44
C THR A 39 -12.23 1.97 4.76
N SER A 40 -12.26 1.57 6.04
CA SER A 40 -12.87 0.30 6.43
C SER A 40 -14.34 0.23 5.99
N GLY A 41 -14.70 -0.88 5.34
CA GLY A 41 -16.05 -1.12 4.85
C GLY A 41 -16.41 -0.37 3.56
N MET A 42 -15.46 0.29 2.88
CA MET A 42 -15.74 1.08 1.68
C MET A 42 -16.46 0.31 0.56
N ALA A 43 -16.19 -0.99 0.42
CA ALA A 43 -16.76 -1.82 -0.64
C ALA A 43 -18.22 -2.21 -0.35
N GLY A 44 -18.61 -2.27 0.93
CA GLY A 44 -19.86 -2.89 1.37
C GLY A 44 -19.72 -4.37 1.69
N GLY A 45 -20.84 -5.01 2.05
CA GLY A 45 -20.91 -6.41 2.51
C GLY A 45 -21.66 -7.37 1.58
N TYR A 46 -22.11 -6.90 0.42
CA TYR A 46 -22.97 -7.69 -0.49
C TYR A 46 -22.21 -8.76 -1.30
N GLN A 47 -22.86 -9.88 -1.64
CA GLN A 47 -22.26 -11.07 -2.25
C GLN A 47 -21.44 -10.74 -3.50
N ALA A 48 -21.97 -9.89 -4.38
CA ALA A 48 -21.30 -9.55 -5.64
C ALA A 48 -19.99 -8.77 -5.44
N VAL A 49 -19.79 -8.10 -4.30
CA VAL A 49 -18.54 -7.36 -4.01
C VAL A 49 -17.41 -8.24 -3.49
N LYS A 50 -17.70 -9.47 -3.06
CA LYS A 50 -16.74 -10.33 -2.36
C LYS A 50 -15.48 -10.62 -3.17
N ALA A 51 -15.63 -10.87 -4.48
CA ALA A 51 -14.49 -11.11 -5.36
C ALA A 51 -13.59 -9.86 -5.46
N TRP A 52 -14.19 -8.68 -5.70
CA TRP A 52 -13.45 -7.43 -5.80
C TRP A 52 -12.77 -7.06 -4.47
N SER A 53 -13.51 -7.10 -3.35
CA SER A 53 -12.99 -6.76 -2.02
C SER A 53 -11.87 -7.70 -1.57
N SER A 54 -12.01 -9.02 -1.81
CA SER A 54 -10.93 -9.97 -1.49
C SER A 54 -9.69 -9.72 -2.36
N GLY A 55 -9.88 -9.44 -3.66
CA GLY A 55 -8.78 -9.07 -4.55
C GLY A 55 -8.07 -7.78 -4.11
N TYR A 56 -8.86 -6.77 -3.75
CA TYR A 56 -8.36 -5.49 -3.24
C TYR A 56 -7.57 -5.68 -1.95
N ASP A 57 -8.14 -6.33 -0.93
CA ASP A 57 -7.54 -6.50 0.39
C ASP A 57 -6.19 -7.25 0.30
N ASN A 58 -6.14 -8.32 -0.49
CA ASN A 58 -4.90 -9.09 -0.74
C ASN A 58 -3.80 -8.23 -1.37
N ARG A 59 -4.16 -7.40 -2.36
CA ARG A 59 -3.21 -6.56 -3.10
C ARG A 59 -2.73 -5.38 -2.27
N ALA A 60 -3.64 -4.74 -1.55
CA ALA A 60 -3.33 -3.65 -0.64
C ALA A 60 -2.40 -4.11 0.50
N ALA A 61 -2.65 -5.30 1.06
CA ALA A 61 -1.78 -5.91 2.06
C ALA A 61 -0.40 -6.24 1.47
N ALA A 62 -0.34 -6.90 0.31
CA ALA A 62 0.92 -7.24 -0.36
C ALA A 62 1.77 -5.99 -0.67
N LEU A 63 1.13 -4.91 -1.13
CA LEU A 63 1.81 -3.64 -1.42
C LEU A 63 2.33 -2.95 -0.16
N THR A 64 1.53 -2.94 0.91
CA THR A 64 1.95 -2.41 2.21
C THR A 64 3.20 -3.12 2.73
N THR A 65 3.21 -4.45 2.65
CA THR A 65 4.38 -5.27 3.02
C THR A 65 5.58 -4.97 2.12
N ALA A 66 5.41 -5.01 0.80
CA ALA A 66 6.50 -4.76 -0.15
C ALA A 66 7.11 -3.35 0.00
N THR A 67 6.29 -2.33 0.26
CA THR A 67 6.75 -0.95 0.48
C THR A 67 7.56 -0.84 1.78
N THR A 68 7.07 -1.48 2.84
CA THR A 68 7.77 -1.51 4.13
C THR A 68 9.12 -2.22 4.02
N GLU A 69 9.15 -3.37 3.35
CA GLU A 69 10.39 -4.11 3.11
C GLU A 69 11.34 -3.35 2.19
N TYR A 70 10.83 -2.62 1.20
CA TYR A 70 11.65 -1.82 0.30
C TYR A 70 12.38 -0.70 1.07
N ALA A 71 11.68 0.02 1.95
CA ALA A 71 12.30 1.03 2.81
C ALA A 71 13.36 0.43 3.75
N ARG A 72 13.08 -0.75 4.33
CA ARG A 72 14.05 -1.48 5.17
C ARG A 72 15.28 -1.95 4.39
N ALA A 73 15.09 -2.48 3.18
CA ALA A 73 16.18 -2.91 2.32
C ALA A 73 17.08 -1.75 1.88
N LEU A 74 16.47 -0.58 1.57
CA LEU A 74 17.21 0.65 1.30
C LEU A 74 18.07 1.08 2.51
N GLN A 75 17.48 1.13 3.70
CA GLN A 75 18.21 1.47 4.93
C GLN A 75 19.39 0.51 5.13
N ARG A 76 19.12 -0.80 5.03
CA ARG A 76 20.13 -1.83 5.23
C ARG A 76 21.28 -1.76 4.22
N LEU A 77 20.96 -1.48 2.95
CA LEU A 77 22.00 -1.33 1.93
C LEU A 77 22.84 -0.07 2.18
N GLY A 78 22.23 1.03 2.63
CA GLY A 78 22.95 2.23 3.05
C GLY A 78 23.95 1.93 4.17
N ASP A 79 23.56 1.12 5.15
CA ASP A 79 24.41 0.71 6.27
C ASP A 79 25.66 -0.05 5.79
N ILE A 80 25.44 -1.01 4.88
CA ILE A 80 26.51 -1.83 4.29
C ILE A 80 27.46 -0.95 3.46
N LEU A 81 26.92 -0.05 2.63
CA LEU A 81 27.71 0.87 1.83
C LEU A 81 28.55 1.80 2.71
N THR A 82 27.99 2.28 3.82
CA THR A 82 28.70 3.11 4.81
C THR A 82 29.87 2.34 5.44
N ALA A 83 29.64 1.08 5.85
CA ALA A 83 30.68 0.23 6.41
C ALA A 83 31.79 -0.08 5.39
N ALA A 84 31.42 -0.40 4.15
CA ALA A 84 32.36 -0.67 3.07
C ALA A 84 33.21 0.56 2.74
N GLY A 85 32.60 1.75 2.63
CA GLY A 85 33.31 3.01 2.44
C GLY A 85 34.32 3.29 3.56
N TYR A 86 33.94 3.04 4.80
CA TYR A 86 34.85 3.18 5.95
C TYR A 86 36.02 2.19 5.88
N ASN A 87 35.74 0.92 5.59
CA ASN A 87 36.73 -0.13 5.47
C ASN A 87 37.80 0.20 4.41
N TRP A 88 37.38 0.73 3.27
CA TRP A 88 38.31 1.19 2.24
C TRP A 88 39.11 2.42 2.67
N ALA A 89 38.46 3.41 3.26
CA ALA A 89 39.15 4.62 3.74
C ALA A 89 40.22 4.30 4.80
N ILE A 90 39.91 3.43 5.76
CA ILE A 90 40.87 3.05 6.81
C ILE A 90 41.99 2.17 6.26
N ALA A 91 41.70 1.30 5.28
CA ALA A 91 42.71 0.49 4.61
C ALA A 91 43.72 1.36 3.84
N ASP A 92 43.23 2.36 3.09
CA ASP A 92 44.07 3.29 2.34
C ASP A 92 44.95 4.14 3.28
N TRP A 93 44.34 4.70 4.34
CA TRP A 93 45.10 5.42 5.36
C TRP A 93 46.17 4.55 6.05
N ARG A 94 45.87 3.28 6.35
CA ARG A 94 46.84 2.33 6.92
C ARG A 94 47.97 2.00 5.96
N ALA A 95 47.67 1.87 4.66
CA ALA A 95 48.65 1.58 3.61
C ALA A 95 49.58 2.77 3.30
N ASN A 96 49.12 4.00 3.50
CA ASN A 96 49.96 5.19 3.35
C ASN A 96 51.15 5.18 4.34
N ARG A 97 52.38 5.26 3.82
CA ARG A 97 53.63 5.22 4.62
C ARG A 97 54.18 6.59 4.97
N ASP A 98 53.54 7.68 4.54
CA ASP A 98 53.96 9.04 4.89
C ASP A 98 53.90 9.22 6.43
N PRO A 99 55.02 9.58 7.09
CA PRO A 99 55.03 9.83 8.53
C PRO A 99 54.15 11.01 8.95
N ASN A 100 53.76 11.89 8.01
CA ASN A 100 52.90 13.05 8.24
C ASN A 100 51.46 12.85 7.72
N LYS A 101 51.03 11.61 7.44
CA LYS A 101 49.70 11.28 6.87
C LYS A 101 48.47 11.69 7.70
N GLY A 102 48.67 12.33 8.85
CA GLY A 102 47.59 12.86 9.69
C GLY A 102 46.74 11.80 10.38
N THR A 103 45.58 12.23 10.87
CA THR A 103 44.64 11.37 11.62
C THR A 103 43.85 10.49 10.65
N GLY A 104 43.68 9.22 10.99
CA GLY A 104 42.90 8.28 10.18
C GLY A 104 41.41 8.62 10.15
N PRO A 105 40.66 8.05 9.20
CA PRO A 105 39.21 8.20 9.12
C PRO A 105 38.54 7.82 10.45
N ALA A 106 37.63 8.68 10.92
CA ALA A 106 36.84 8.37 12.10
C ALA A 106 35.89 7.21 11.79
N CYS A 107 35.85 6.21 12.68
CA CYS A 107 34.85 5.15 12.61
C CYS A 107 33.45 5.79 12.68
N PRO A 108 32.52 5.45 11.77
CA PRO A 108 31.12 5.83 11.90
C PRO A 108 30.60 5.32 13.25
N ARG A 109 30.49 6.21 14.26
CA ARG A 109 30.12 5.86 15.64
C ARG A 109 28.78 5.13 15.74
N THR A 110 27.91 5.33 14.77
CA THR A 110 26.66 4.61 14.60
C THR A 110 26.43 4.39 13.11
N ILE A 111 26.40 3.13 12.70
CA ILE A 111 25.79 2.77 11.42
C ILE A 111 24.27 2.88 11.64
N PRO A 112 23.53 3.68 10.85
CA PRO A 112 22.15 4.01 11.19
C PRO A 112 21.19 2.80 11.10
N SER A 113 20.75 2.23 12.21
CA SER A 113 19.50 1.43 12.23
C SER A 113 18.72 1.79 13.51
N GLU A 114 17.40 1.94 13.52
CA GLU A 114 16.34 1.15 12.90
C GLU A 114 15.30 1.95 12.09
N LEU A 115 14.52 1.25 11.27
CA LEU A 115 13.17 1.68 10.88
C LEU A 115 12.12 0.76 11.51
N PRO A 116 11.44 1.18 12.59
CA PRO A 116 10.36 0.43 13.20
C PRO A 116 9.04 0.86 12.55
N TYR A 117 8.69 0.25 11.43
CA TYR A 117 7.31 -0.20 11.40
C TYR A 117 7.28 -1.36 12.39
N GLY A 118 6.62 -1.18 13.54
CA GLY A 118 6.42 -2.28 14.48
C GLY A 118 5.90 -3.51 13.73
N ALA A 119 6.06 -4.70 14.30
CA ALA A 119 5.49 -5.94 13.75
C ALA A 119 3.97 -5.82 13.45
N ASP A 120 3.34 -4.77 13.99
CA ASP A 120 1.93 -4.44 13.92
C ASP A 120 1.50 -3.58 12.72
N VAL A 121 2.40 -3.15 11.82
CA VAL A 121 1.98 -2.47 10.56
C VAL A 121 1.71 -3.49 9.46
N VAL A 122 0.80 -4.40 9.78
CA VAL A 122 -0.12 -5.00 8.81
C VAL A 122 -1.49 -4.98 9.47
N VAL A 123 -2.07 -3.78 9.59
CA VAL A 123 -3.51 -3.69 9.78
C VAL A 123 -4.09 -4.05 8.42
N GLY A 124 -4.63 -5.27 8.32
CA GLY A 124 -5.28 -5.74 7.11
C GLY A 124 -6.27 -4.69 6.62
N VAL A 125 -6.18 -4.33 5.35
CA VAL A 125 -7.20 -3.48 4.76
C VAL A 125 -8.48 -4.31 4.73
N ALA A 126 -9.54 -3.80 5.36
CA ALA A 126 -10.83 -4.46 5.43
C ALA A 126 -11.82 -3.66 4.59
N SER A 127 -11.76 -3.86 3.27
CA SER A 127 -12.63 -3.14 2.34
C SER A 127 -14.09 -3.58 2.47
N SER A 128 -14.35 -4.83 2.86
CA SER A 128 -15.70 -5.35 3.04
C SER A 128 -16.21 -5.22 4.47
N LYS A 129 -17.41 -4.66 4.61
CA LYS A 129 -18.21 -4.60 5.84
C LYS A 129 -19.65 -4.30 5.45
N HIS A 130 -20.60 -4.92 6.13
CA HIS A 130 -22.00 -4.56 5.96
C HIS A 130 -22.25 -3.15 6.53
N ASN A 131 -22.65 -2.21 5.67
CA ASN A 131 -22.92 -0.82 6.05
C ASN A 131 -24.42 -0.52 6.19
N GLY A 132 -25.26 -1.55 6.08
CA GLY A 132 -26.71 -1.44 6.14
C GLY A 132 -27.37 -2.09 4.91
N PRO A 133 -28.68 -1.93 4.74
CA PRO A 133 -29.43 -2.68 3.74
C PRO A 133 -29.15 -2.25 2.28
N GLY A 134 -28.36 -1.18 2.04
CA GLY A 134 -28.19 -0.60 0.70
C GLY A 134 -29.45 0.10 0.16
N LEU A 135 -30.61 -0.08 0.80
CA LEU A 135 -31.82 0.71 0.64
C LEU A 135 -32.57 0.79 1.97
N GLU A 136 -32.54 1.96 2.59
CA GLU A 136 -33.46 2.29 3.68
C GLU A 136 -34.66 3.01 3.08
N SER A 137 -35.89 2.66 3.44
CA SER A 137 -37.09 3.32 2.93
C SER A 137 -38.25 3.17 3.91
N ASP A 138 -39.02 4.25 4.07
CA ASP A 138 -40.29 4.24 4.82
C ASP A 138 -41.46 3.71 3.99
N VAL A 139 -41.26 3.41 2.70
CA VAL A 139 -42.28 2.87 1.79
C VAL A 139 -42.47 1.38 2.11
N PRO A 140 -43.66 0.95 2.57
CA PRO A 140 -43.90 -0.45 2.92
C PRO A 140 -43.56 -1.40 1.77
N ASP A 141 -42.90 -2.51 2.12
CA ASP A 141 -42.50 -3.60 1.22
C ASP A 141 -41.57 -3.26 0.04
N LEU A 142 -41.20 -1.99 -0.17
CA LEU A 142 -40.33 -1.61 -1.28
C LEU A 142 -39.00 -2.38 -1.25
N TYR A 143 -38.33 -2.42 -0.10
CA TYR A 143 -37.09 -3.16 0.07
C TYR A 143 -37.24 -4.64 -0.33
N LYS A 144 -38.25 -5.32 0.22
CA LYS A 144 -38.50 -6.75 -0.05
C LYS A 144 -38.75 -6.99 -1.54
N LYS A 145 -39.52 -6.11 -2.20
CA LYS A 145 -39.85 -6.19 -3.62
C LYS A 145 -38.63 -5.95 -4.52
N VAL A 146 -37.73 -5.06 -4.14
CA VAL A 146 -36.45 -4.85 -4.85
C VAL A 146 -35.57 -6.07 -4.73
N VAL A 147 -35.34 -6.54 -3.50
CA VAL A 147 -34.48 -7.71 -3.21
C VAL A 147 -34.97 -8.96 -3.94
N ALA A 148 -36.29 -9.17 -4.05
CA ALA A 148 -36.87 -10.27 -4.82
C ALA A 148 -36.53 -10.25 -6.33
N GLN A 149 -36.13 -9.09 -6.87
CA GLN A 149 -35.80 -8.89 -8.28
C GLN A 149 -34.29 -8.74 -8.54
N VAL A 150 -33.47 -8.60 -7.50
CA VAL A 150 -32.02 -8.40 -7.61
C VAL A 150 -31.30 -9.74 -7.49
N ALA A 151 -30.42 -10.03 -8.45
CA ALA A 151 -29.57 -11.21 -8.40
C ALA A 151 -28.68 -11.18 -7.14
N GLY A 152 -28.71 -12.27 -6.36
CA GLY A 152 -27.99 -12.36 -5.08
C GLY A 152 -28.76 -11.82 -3.87
N GLY A 153 -29.95 -11.23 -4.06
CA GLY A 153 -30.85 -10.86 -2.97
C GLY A 153 -30.34 -9.74 -2.05
N GLU A 154 -29.40 -8.93 -2.51
CA GLU A 154 -28.80 -7.86 -1.72
C GLU A 154 -28.64 -6.60 -2.56
N ILE A 155 -28.94 -5.46 -1.97
CA ILE A 155 -28.75 -4.16 -2.60
C ILE A 155 -27.35 -3.65 -2.22
N PRO A 156 -26.54 -3.15 -3.17
CA PRO A 156 -25.19 -2.67 -2.87
C PRO A 156 -25.14 -1.61 -1.76
N ASP A 157 -24.34 -1.87 -0.74
CA ASP A 157 -24.21 -1.04 0.48
C ASP A 157 -22.81 -0.42 0.65
N GLY A 158 -22.00 -0.37 -0.41
CA GLY A 158 -20.68 0.28 -0.38
C GLY A 158 -20.75 1.77 -0.02
N ASP A 159 -19.64 2.35 0.43
CA ASP A 159 -19.51 3.76 0.81
C ASP A 159 -18.65 4.53 -0.21
N THR A 160 -19.29 5.34 -1.05
CA THR A 160 -18.61 6.12 -2.10
C THR A 160 -17.59 7.12 -1.55
N ASN A 161 -17.81 7.72 -0.37
CA ASN A 161 -16.87 8.69 0.18
C ASN A 161 -15.58 8.00 0.60
N LYS A 162 -15.71 6.80 1.16
CA LYS A 162 -14.56 5.97 1.52
C LYS A 162 -13.84 5.40 0.30
N LEU A 163 -14.59 4.98 -0.73
CA LEU A 163 -14.00 4.54 -2.00
C LEU A 163 -13.22 5.68 -2.68
N ASP A 164 -13.78 6.88 -2.74
CA ASP A 164 -13.10 8.06 -3.28
C ASP A 164 -11.84 8.41 -2.47
N SER A 165 -11.94 8.37 -1.14
CA SER A 165 -10.79 8.61 -0.24
C SER A 165 -9.67 7.58 -0.45
N ALA A 166 -10.01 6.29 -0.56
CA ALA A 166 -9.05 5.23 -0.88
C ALA A 166 -8.41 5.42 -2.26
N ALA A 167 -9.23 5.70 -3.30
CA ALA A 167 -8.74 5.92 -4.66
C ALA A 167 -7.74 7.09 -4.73
N LYS A 168 -8.07 8.21 -4.09
CA LYS A 168 -7.21 9.39 -4.00
C LYS A 168 -5.92 9.11 -3.22
N ALA A 169 -6.00 8.36 -2.12
CA ALA A 169 -4.81 8.00 -1.34
C ALA A 169 -3.86 7.10 -2.14
N TRP A 170 -4.38 6.08 -2.83
CA TRP A 170 -3.58 5.23 -3.72
C TRP A 170 -2.94 6.03 -4.85
N LYS A 171 -3.71 6.90 -5.50
CA LYS A 171 -3.21 7.76 -6.58
C LYS A 171 -2.11 8.69 -6.09
N THR A 172 -2.32 9.35 -4.95
CA THR A 172 -1.34 10.26 -4.35
C THR A 172 -0.04 9.53 -4.00
N PHE A 173 -0.13 8.29 -3.50
CA PHE A 173 1.04 7.47 -3.22
C PHE A 173 1.77 7.05 -4.51
N ALA A 174 1.03 6.60 -5.52
CA ALA A 174 1.60 6.18 -6.82
C ALA A 174 2.29 7.33 -7.57
N ASP A 175 1.71 8.53 -7.49
CA ASP A 175 2.21 9.75 -8.13
C ASP A 175 3.30 10.44 -7.29
N ASN A 176 3.60 9.94 -6.08
CA ASN A 176 4.61 10.55 -5.24
C ASN A 176 6.01 10.45 -5.89
N ASP A 177 6.75 11.56 -5.85
CA ASP A 177 8.09 11.63 -6.43
C ASP A 177 9.00 10.55 -5.86
N ALA A 178 9.00 10.31 -4.54
CA ALA A 178 9.86 9.31 -3.89
C ALA A 178 9.72 7.91 -4.51
N ILE A 179 8.49 7.54 -4.87
CA ILE A 179 8.16 6.27 -5.53
C ILE A 179 8.60 6.29 -6.99
N SER A 180 8.45 7.43 -7.67
CA SER A 180 8.76 7.60 -9.09
C SER A 180 10.26 7.67 -9.40
N ARG A 181 11.09 8.31 -8.54
CA ARG A 181 12.54 8.45 -8.75
C ARG A 181 13.39 7.34 -8.13
N GLY A 182 12.80 6.44 -7.32
CA GLY A 182 13.53 5.33 -6.71
C GLY A 182 14.29 4.48 -7.74
N GLU A 183 13.68 4.22 -8.91
CA GLU A 183 14.36 3.49 -9.99
C GLU A 183 15.57 4.27 -10.56
N SER A 184 15.40 5.54 -10.93
CA SER A 184 16.47 6.33 -11.55
C SER A 184 17.61 6.60 -10.58
N ASP A 185 17.29 7.00 -9.35
CA ASP A 185 18.27 7.41 -8.34
C ASP A 185 19.19 6.24 -7.95
N LEU A 186 18.62 5.03 -7.81
CA LEU A 186 19.39 3.82 -7.50
C LEU A 186 20.24 3.32 -8.67
N ARG A 187 19.73 3.39 -9.91
CA ARG A 187 20.53 3.06 -11.11
C ARG A 187 21.72 4.02 -11.27
N LEU A 188 21.51 5.31 -11.02
CA LEU A 188 22.58 6.31 -11.05
C LEU A 188 23.62 6.03 -9.97
N ALA A 189 23.19 5.71 -8.74
CA ALA A 189 24.09 5.33 -7.66
C ALA A 189 24.90 4.07 -8.00
N ALA A 190 24.26 3.03 -8.57
CA ALA A 190 24.94 1.82 -9.01
C ALA A 190 25.99 2.10 -10.10
N SER A 191 25.64 2.93 -11.08
CA SER A 191 26.55 3.31 -12.17
C SER A 191 27.75 4.12 -11.65
N ALA A 192 27.51 5.06 -10.73
CA ALA A 192 28.58 5.86 -10.14
C ALA A 192 29.54 5.00 -9.31
N LEU A 193 29.02 4.04 -8.53
CA LEU A 193 29.84 3.12 -7.74
C LEU A 193 30.67 2.18 -8.63
N SER A 194 30.09 1.72 -9.74
CA SER A 194 30.74 0.79 -10.68
C SER A 194 31.89 1.40 -11.50
N ASN A 195 32.10 2.72 -11.41
CA ASN A 195 33.28 3.38 -12.00
C ASN A 195 34.59 3.06 -11.26
N PHE A 196 34.49 2.42 -10.08
CA PHE A 196 35.61 2.04 -9.23
C PHE A 196 35.82 0.52 -9.24
N HIS A 197 37.00 0.08 -8.81
CA HIS A 197 37.41 -1.32 -8.84
C HIS A 197 37.82 -1.80 -7.44
N ALA A 198 36.92 -2.57 -6.82
CA ALA A 198 37.16 -3.28 -5.58
C ALA A 198 36.36 -4.61 -5.56
N PRO A 199 36.83 -5.63 -4.81
CA PRO A 199 36.19 -6.96 -4.80
C PRO A 199 34.71 -6.99 -4.40
N ASP A 200 34.25 -6.02 -3.59
CA ASP A 200 32.88 -5.90 -3.09
C ASP A 200 31.95 -5.12 -4.02
N ILE A 201 32.48 -4.26 -4.91
CA ILE A 201 31.69 -3.40 -5.81
C ILE A 201 30.70 -4.18 -6.69
N PRO A 202 31.06 -5.31 -7.34
CA PRO A 202 30.12 -6.04 -8.18
C PRO A 202 28.84 -6.45 -7.43
N ASN A 203 28.96 -6.99 -6.21
CA ASN A 203 27.82 -7.42 -5.41
C ASN A 203 26.99 -6.22 -4.92
N LEU A 204 27.64 -5.14 -4.48
CA LEU A 204 26.94 -3.94 -4.00
C LEU A 204 26.18 -3.24 -5.12
N SER A 205 26.78 -3.15 -6.32
CA SER A 205 26.12 -2.64 -7.51
C SER A 205 24.95 -3.55 -7.93
N GLU A 206 25.08 -4.86 -7.85
CA GLU A 206 23.96 -5.79 -8.13
C GLU A 206 22.77 -5.54 -7.18
N HIS A 207 23.01 -5.38 -5.88
CA HIS A 207 21.95 -5.05 -4.93
C HIS A 207 21.30 -3.69 -5.23
N LEU A 208 22.09 -2.67 -5.60
CA LEU A 208 21.58 -1.38 -6.07
C LEU A 208 20.76 -1.50 -7.37
N THR A 209 20.99 -2.52 -8.20
CA THR A 209 20.18 -2.79 -9.40
C THR A 209 18.93 -3.66 -9.16
N THR A 210 18.89 -4.40 -8.06
CA THR A 210 17.73 -5.21 -7.65
C THR A 210 16.59 -4.33 -7.13
N LEU A 211 16.93 -3.36 -6.28
CA LEU A 211 15.98 -2.44 -5.64
C LEU A 211 15.12 -1.59 -6.60
N PRO A 212 15.63 -1.06 -7.74
CA PRO A 212 14.85 -0.35 -8.75
C PRO A 212 13.60 -1.09 -9.22
N THR A 213 13.70 -2.41 -9.41
CA THR A 213 12.58 -3.24 -9.89
C THR A 213 11.42 -3.22 -8.88
N SER A 214 11.72 -3.20 -7.58
CA SER A 214 10.72 -3.13 -6.52
C SER A 214 9.99 -1.78 -6.52
N ALA A 215 10.72 -0.66 -6.73
CA ALA A 215 10.11 0.67 -6.82
C ALA A 215 9.09 0.75 -7.97
N GLY A 216 9.46 0.28 -9.17
CA GLY A 216 8.57 0.25 -10.33
C GLY A 216 7.33 -0.61 -10.11
N ARG A 217 7.49 -1.79 -9.48
CA ARG A 217 6.37 -2.68 -9.14
C ARG A 217 5.42 -2.08 -8.10
N ILE A 218 5.95 -1.42 -7.07
CA ILE A 218 5.15 -0.71 -6.05
C ILE A 218 4.31 0.39 -6.72
N LYS A 219 4.93 1.20 -7.59
CA LYS A 219 4.23 2.26 -8.34
C LYS A 219 3.09 1.69 -9.19
N LEU A 220 3.37 0.65 -9.97
CA LEU A 220 2.39 0.04 -10.85
C LEU A 220 1.21 -0.53 -10.06
N ALA A 221 1.49 -1.26 -8.97
CA ALA A 221 0.45 -1.85 -8.14
C ALA A 221 -0.42 -0.79 -7.43
N ALA A 222 0.19 0.33 -6.97
CA ALA A 222 -0.55 1.43 -6.37
C ALA A 222 -1.47 2.13 -7.39
N SER A 223 -0.99 2.34 -8.63
CA SER A 223 -1.80 2.89 -9.73
C SER A 223 -2.96 1.97 -10.12
N ASP A 224 -2.75 0.66 -10.12
CA ASP A 224 -3.78 -0.33 -10.43
C ASP A 224 -4.87 -0.37 -9.33
N LEU A 225 -4.47 -0.32 -8.06
CA LEU A 225 -5.39 -0.16 -6.93
C LEU A 225 -6.19 1.14 -7.04
N ALA A 226 -5.53 2.28 -7.33
CA ALA A 226 -6.21 3.56 -7.53
C ALA A 226 -7.25 3.48 -8.67
N THR A 227 -6.90 2.87 -9.79
CA THR A 227 -7.76 2.73 -10.98
C THR A 227 -8.97 1.87 -10.68
N SER A 228 -8.76 0.69 -10.09
CA SER A 228 -9.83 -0.24 -9.73
C SER A 228 -10.79 0.36 -8.70
N THR A 229 -10.26 1.01 -7.66
CA THR A 229 -11.10 1.70 -6.66
C THR A 229 -11.85 2.90 -7.25
N THR A 230 -11.25 3.65 -8.18
CA THR A 230 -11.93 4.74 -8.90
C THR A 230 -13.08 4.21 -9.75
N ALA A 231 -12.88 3.10 -10.46
CA ALA A 231 -13.93 2.47 -11.26
C ALA A 231 -15.11 2.01 -10.38
N HIS A 232 -14.82 1.42 -9.20
CA HIS A 232 -15.86 1.00 -8.26
C HIS A 232 -16.61 2.20 -7.68
N TYR A 233 -15.89 3.26 -7.28
CA TYR A 233 -16.48 4.52 -6.86
C TYR A 233 -17.44 5.09 -7.92
N ALA A 234 -17.00 5.16 -9.18
CA ALA A 234 -17.80 5.71 -10.28
C ALA A 234 -19.06 4.87 -10.53
N ALA A 235 -18.93 3.55 -10.59
CA ALA A 235 -20.05 2.64 -10.80
C ALA A 235 -21.09 2.76 -9.66
N LEU A 236 -20.63 2.80 -8.41
CA LEU A 236 -21.53 2.91 -7.25
C LEU A 236 -22.19 4.29 -7.15
N SER A 237 -21.47 5.35 -7.52
CA SER A 237 -22.02 6.71 -7.56
C SER A 237 -23.10 6.84 -8.64
N GLN A 238 -22.88 6.24 -9.82
CA GLN A 238 -23.88 6.19 -10.88
C GLN A 238 -25.12 5.41 -10.44
N LEU A 239 -24.94 4.22 -9.84
CA LEU A 239 -26.06 3.44 -9.30
C LEU A 239 -26.92 4.28 -8.34
N ARG A 240 -26.29 4.99 -7.40
CA ARG A 240 -27.01 5.83 -6.43
C ARG A 240 -27.79 6.95 -7.11
N SER A 241 -27.20 7.60 -8.12
CA SER A 241 -27.88 8.62 -8.92
C SER A 241 -29.10 8.04 -9.65
N ASP A 242 -28.94 6.89 -10.30
CA ASP A 242 -30.02 6.23 -11.05
C ASP A 242 -31.16 5.79 -10.12
N MET A 243 -30.82 5.27 -8.93
CA MET A 243 -31.82 4.89 -7.91
C MET A 243 -32.60 6.10 -7.40
N GLN A 244 -31.95 7.24 -7.15
CA GLN A 244 -32.63 8.48 -6.75
C GLN A 244 -33.62 8.95 -7.82
N PHE A 245 -33.20 8.91 -9.09
CA PHE A 245 -34.05 9.27 -10.22
C PHE A 245 -35.25 8.32 -10.37
N ALA A 246 -35.02 7.01 -10.23
CA ALA A 246 -36.07 6.00 -10.27
C ALA A 246 -37.13 6.22 -9.17
N ILE A 247 -36.70 6.48 -7.93
CA ILE A 247 -37.59 6.76 -6.80
C ILE A 247 -38.42 8.03 -7.07
N ALA A 248 -37.78 9.12 -7.49
CA ALA A 248 -38.47 10.38 -7.75
C ALA A 248 -39.53 10.24 -8.85
N THR A 249 -39.22 9.51 -9.92
CA THR A 249 -40.11 9.34 -11.07
C THR A 249 -41.29 8.41 -10.77
N THR A 250 -41.07 7.34 -10.02
CA THR A 250 -42.10 6.31 -9.79
C THR A 250 -42.98 6.60 -8.58
N LEU A 251 -42.43 7.25 -7.54
CA LEU A 251 -43.18 7.60 -6.33
C LEU A 251 -43.63 9.06 -6.29
N GLY A 252 -43.24 9.88 -7.28
CA GLY A 252 -43.62 11.29 -7.35
C GLY A 252 -43.06 12.16 -6.23
N VAL A 253 -41.93 11.75 -5.63
CA VAL A 253 -41.26 12.48 -4.55
C VAL A 253 -40.15 13.39 -5.11
N GLY A 254 -40.02 14.60 -4.58
CA GLY A 254 -38.98 15.53 -5.02
C GLY A 254 -37.57 15.03 -4.70
N LEU A 255 -36.64 15.18 -5.66
CA LEU A 255 -35.22 14.75 -5.53
C LEU A 255 -34.52 15.32 -4.29
N ALA A 256 -34.91 16.52 -3.84
CA ALA A 256 -34.33 17.19 -2.67
C ALA A 256 -34.60 16.48 -1.32
N ALA A 257 -35.57 15.55 -1.25
CA ALA A 257 -35.87 14.77 -0.04
C ALA A 257 -35.01 13.49 0.10
N ILE A 258 -34.14 13.18 -0.87
CA ILE A 258 -33.39 11.92 -0.97
C ILE A 258 -31.86 12.14 -0.80
N ALA A 259 -31.46 13.28 -0.21
CA ALA A 259 -30.06 13.61 -0.02
C ALA A 259 -29.53 13.08 1.32
N ALA A 260 -28.77 11.99 1.30
CA ALA A 260 -27.33 11.99 1.59
C ALA A 260 -26.75 10.56 1.71
N ILE A 261 -25.44 10.50 1.51
CA ILE A 261 -24.50 9.37 1.59
C ILE A 261 -24.93 8.21 2.53
N ALA A 262 -24.81 6.97 2.02
CA ALA A 262 -25.28 5.70 2.61
C ALA A 262 -26.80 5.50 2.52
N VAL A 263 -27.34 5.58 1.29
CA VAL A 263 -28.76 5.36 0.98
C VAL A 263 -29.69 5.95 2.04
N ILE A 264 -29.53 7.24 2.33
CA ILE A 264 -30.46 7.93 3.21
C ILE A 264 -31.69 8.29 2.38
N THR A 265 -32.65 7.38 2.34
CA THR A 265 -34.04 7.77 2.06
C THR A 265 -34.62 8.30 3.37
N ARG A 266 -34.36 9.56 3.70
CA ARG A 266 -35.34 10.33 4.49
C ARG A 266 -36.31 11.06 3.59
N GLY A 267 -36.76 10.36 2.55
CA GLY A 267 -38.02 10.69 1.92
C GLY A 267 -39.12 10.21 2.83
N ARG A 268 -39.63 11.08 3.72
CA ARG A 268 -41.04 10.98 4.09
C ARG A 268 -41.81 11.07 2.77
N ALA A 269 -42.13 9.94 2.17
CA ALA A 269 -43.10 9.87 1.11
C ALA A 269 -44.50 9.95 1.74
N THR A 270 -44.75 11.02 2.50
CA THR A 270 -46.11 11.55 2.54
C THR A 270 -46.28 12.26 1.21
N ALA A 271 -46.81 11.57 0.22
CA ALA A 271 -47.46 12.23 -0.90
C ALA A 271 -48.66 13.01 -0.31
N GLY A 272 -48.41 14.19 0.25
CA GLY A 272 -49.43 15.02 0.88
C GLY A 272 -50.24 14.39 2.04
N GLY A 273 -49.79 13.27 2.63
CA GLY A 273 -50.56 12.54 3.65
C GLY A 273 -51.48 11.43 3.12
N ALA A 274 -51.39 11.08 1.82
CA ALA A 274 -52.10 9.97 1.21
C ALA A 274 -51.24 8.68 1.15
N GLU A 275 -51.90 7.51 1.19
CA GLU A 275 -51.26 6.20 1.00
C GLU A 275 -50.66 6.08 -0.41
N ILE A 276 -49.44 5.56 -0.50
CA ILE A 276 -48.79 5.27 -1.79
C ILE A 276 -49.46 4.06 -2.42
N ALA A 277 -49.92 4.19 -3.67
CA ALA A 277 -50.54 3.09 -4.38
C ALA A 277 -49.58 1.90 -4.53
N ALA A 278 -50.06 0.68 -4.27
CA ALA A 278 -49.25 -0.54 -4.36
C ALA A 278 -48.58 -0.71 -5.74
N THR A 279 -49.26 -0.29 -6.81
CA THR A 279 -48.74 -0.31 -8.19
C THR A 279 -47.54 0.63 -8.39
N ALA A 280 -47.49 1.76 -7.68
CA ALA A 280 -46.34 2.66 -7.71
C ALA A 280 -45.13 2.06 -6.97
N VAL A 281 -45.38 1.34 -5.87
CA VAL A 281 -44.33 0.59 -5.15
C VAL A 281 -43.76 -0.53 -6.03
N ASP A 282 -44.61 -1.27 -6.75
CA ASP A 282 -44.18 -2.29 -7.71
C ASP A 282 -43.33 -1.69 -8.84
N ALA A 283 -43.79 -0.60 -9.45
CA ALA A 283 -43.05 0.11 -10.48
C ALA A 283 -41.68 0.61 -9.97
N CYS A 284 -41.65 1.21 -8.77
CA CYS A 284 -40.41 1.66 -8.14
C CYS A 284 -39.45 0.49 -7.89
N ALA A 285 -39.95 -0.63 -7.39
CA ALA A 285 -39.13 -1.81 -7.13
C ALA A 285 -38.48 -2.34 -8.42
N SER A 286 -39.25 -2.43 -9.50
CA SER A 286 -38.74 -2.87 -10.80
C SER A 286 -37.75 -1.88 -11.42
N SER A 287 -37.97 -0.57 -11.29
CA SER A 287 -37.01 0.45 -11.74
C SER A 287 -35.70 0.37 -10.95
N LEU A 288 -35.76 0.24 -9.62
CA LEU A 288 -34.56 0.08 -8.78
C LEU A 288 -33.78 -1.19 -9.13
N ALA A 289 -34.46 -2.33 -9.30
CA ALA A 289 -33.82 -3.56 -9.74
C ALA A 289 -33.21 -3.43 -11.16
N ALA A 290 -33.83 -2.65 -12.04
CA ALA A 290 -33.27 -2.32 -13.35
C ALA A 290 -32.00 -1.44 -13.28
N CYS A 291 -31.88 -0.55 -12.29
CA CYS A 291 -30.66 0.21 -12.01
C CYS A 291 -29.54 -0.66 -11.42
N ILE A 292 -29.88 -1.60 -10.52
CA ILE A 292 -28.88 -2.43 -9.83
C ILE A 292 -28.21 -3.44 -10.77
N ARG A 293 -28.96 -4.04 -11.71
CA ARG A 293 -28.43 -5.03 -12.66
C ARG A 293 -27.17 -4.57 -13.43
N PRO A 294 -27.17 -3.43 -14.14
CA PRO A 294 -25.99 -2.97 -14.86
C PRO A 294 -24.82 -2.68 -13.92
N PHE A 295 -25.06 -2.17 -12.71
CA PHE A 295 -24.00 -2.01 -11.71
C PHE A 295 -23.32 -3.34 -11.36
N LEU A 296 -24.09 -4.41 -11.13
CA LEU A 296 -23.53 -5.72 -10.83
C LEU A 296 -22.68 -6.26 -11.99
N THR A 297 -23.12 -6.03 -13.24
CA THR A 297 -22.34 -6.37 -14.44
C THR A 297 -21.07 -5.53 -14.57
N THR A 298 -21.14 -4.23 -14.29
CA THR A 298 -19.95 -3.37 -14.29
C THR A 298 -18.96 -3.81 -13.23
N LEU A 299 -19.44 -4.06 -12.00
CA LEU A 299 -18.62 -4.48 -10.87
C LEU A 299 -17.85 -5.78 -11.16
N SER A 300 -18.50 -6.77 -11.77
CA SER A 300 -17.82 -8.02 -12.14
C SER A 300 -16.76 -7.84 -13.23
N GLY A 301 -16.86 -6.77 -14.02
CA GLY A 301 -15.85 -6.37 -15.01
C GLY A 301 -14.70 -5.53 -14.43
N ILE A 302 -14.83 -5.02 -13.19
CA ILE A 302 -13.74 -4.29 -12.54
C ILE A 302 -12.71 -5.30 -12.03
N THR A 303 -11.56 -5.32 -12.69
CA THR A 303 -10.44 -6.22 -12.38
C THR A 303 -9.19 -5.44 -12.02
N PHE A 304 -8.18 -6.16 -11.53
CA PHE A 304 -6.84 -5.66 -11.29
C PHE A 304 -5.95 -6.11 -12.45
N SER A 305 -5.27 -5.17 -13.10
CA SER A 305 -4.41 -5.42 -14.26
C SER A 305 -3.00 -5.85 -13.85
N ALA A 306 -2.51 -5.39 -12.70
CA ALA A 306 -1.23 -5.79 -12.16
C ALA A 306 -1.37 -7.09 -11.37
N GLU A 307 -0.31 -7.87 -11.23
CA GLU A 307 -0.25 -8.95 -10.23
C GLU A 307 -0.02 -8.38 -8.82
N ALA A 308 -0.28 -9.18 -7.78
CA ALA A 308 0.02 -8.75 -6.42
C ALA A 308 1.54 -8.59 -6.29
N VAL A 309 1.99 -7.42 -5.82
CA VAL A 309 3.42 -7.15 -5.71
C VAL A 309 4.06 -8.11 -4.71
N THR A 310 5.19 -8.70 -5.09
CA THR A 310 5.98 -9.57 -4.22
C THR A 310 7.17 -8.80 -3.67
N ALA A 311 7.53 -9.08 -2.42
CA ALA A 311 8.75 -8.53 -1.81
C ALA A 311 10.02 -9.32 -2.18
N ALA A 312 10.01 -9.99 -3.34
CA ALA A 312 11.08 -10.87 -3.78
C ALA A 312 12.43 -10.15 -3.85
N GLY A 313 13.46 -10.75 -3.24
CA GLY A 313 14.82 -10.20 -3.19
C GLY A 313 15.06 -9.15 -2.08
N LEU A 314 14.01 -8.53 -1.52
CA LEU A 314 14.16 -7.53 -0.46
C LEU A 314 14.63 -8.18 0.85
N GLY A 315 14.04 -9.32 1.22
CA GLY A 315 14.46 -10.09 2.39
C GLY A 315 15.93 -10.53 2.35
N ALA A 316 16.47 -10.81 1.17
CA ALA A 316 17.88 -11.17 1.01
C ALA A 316 18.80 -9.99 1.36
N ILE A 317 18.46 -8.76 0.92
CA ILE A 317 19.21 -7.54 1.24
C ILE A 317 19.07 -7.19 2.73
N ILE A 318 17.86 -7.31 3.29
CA ILE A 318 17.59 -7.06 4.72
C ILE A 318 18.42 -8.00 5.60
N GLY A 319 18.60 -9.26 5.19
CA GLY A 319 19.37 -10.27 5.93
C GLY A 319 20.89 -10.18 5.81
N LEU A 320 21.44 -9.31 4.96
CA LEU A 320 22.90 -9.16 4.80
C LEU A 320 23.56 -8.70 6.10
N SER A 321 24.68 -9.30 6.48
CA SER A 321 25.47 -8.88 7.65
C SER A 321 26.34 -7.66 7.32
N ILE A 322 26.63 -6.85 8.34
CA ILE A 322 27.55 -5.70 8.23
C ILE A 322 28.88 -6.10 8.89
N ALA A 323 29.99 -5.96 8.16
CA ALA A 323 31.33 -6.24 8.66
C ALA A 323 32.21 -4.98 8.60
N THR A 324 32.97 -4.70 9.67
CA THR A 324 33.94 -3.59 9.76
C THR A 324 35.34 -4.13 10.04
N ILE A 325 36.38 -3.51 9.43
CA ILE A 325 37.80 -3.96 9.49
C ILE A 325 38.43 -3.72 10.87
N THR A 326 37.83 -2.91 11.74
CA THR A 326 38.41 -2.55 13.04
C THR A 326 38.11 -3.54 14.16
N GLY A 327 37.34 -4.61 13.93
CA GLY A 327 37.09 -5.67 14.92
C GLY A 327 36.28 -5.24 16.16
N GLU A 328 36.14 -3.94 16.41
CA GLU A 328 35.22 -3.39 17.38
C GLU A 328 33.81 -3.36 16.74
N THR A 329 32.99 -4.32 17.16
CA THR A 329 31.57 -4.54 16.81
C THR A 329 31.28 -5.02 15.38
N VAL A 330 31.25 -6.34 15.22
CA VAL A 330 30.23 -6.98 14.38
C VAL A 330 28.87 -6.56 14.96
N VAL A 331 28.15 -5.64 14.31
CA VAL A 331 26.81 -5.26 14.74
C VAL A 331 25.84 -6.36 14.26
N TYR A 332 25.61 -7.34 15.12
CA TYR A 332 24.49 -8.28 14.97
C TYR A 332 23.19 -7.51 15.23
N SER A 333 22.52 -7.05 14.17
CA SER A 333 21.14 -6.60 14.28
C SER A 333 20.23 -7.85 14.24
N ASN A 334 19.68 -8.19 15.40
CA ASN A 334 18.94 -9.40 15.76
C ASN A 334 17.90 -9.93 14.74
N TYR A 335 18.24 -11.02 14.04
CA TYR A 335 17.24 -11.96 13.51
C TYR A 335 17.63 -13.40 13.89
N LYS A 336 16.73 -14.10 14.59
CA LYS A 336 16.86 -15.53 14.96
C LYS A 336 15.51 -16.24 14.75
N PRO A 337 15.41 -17.21 13.82
CA PRO A 337 14.28 -18.16 13.78
C PRO A 337 14.77 -19.63 13.98
N PRO A 338 13.88 -20.64 14.09
CA PRO A 338 13.43 -21.38 15.29
C PRO A 338 14.07 -22.82 15.39
N GLY A 339 13.86 -23.68 16.40
CA GLY A 339 12.87 -23.71 17.49
C GLY A 339 13.05 -24.83 18.53
N ASP A 340 14.27 -25.10 19.03
CA ASP A 340 14.51 -26.32 19.83
C ASP A 340 15.63 -26.23 20.88
N ALA A 341 15.85 -25.05 21.48
CA ALA A 341 16.96 -24.86 22.43
C ALA A 341 16.57 -24.28 23.81
N PHE A 342 15.40 -24.64 24.35
CA PHE A 342 15.15 -24.51 25.78
C PHE A 342 14.59 -25.82 26.34
N ASP A 343 15.45 -26.59 27.02
CA ASP A 343 15.00 -27.25 28.25
C ASP A 343 15.34 -26.34 29.44
N LYS A 344 14.32 -26.14 30.26
CA LYS A 344 14.22 -25.18 31.35
C LYS A 344 14.59 -25.90 32.64
N THR A 345 15.86 -26.04 33.01
CA THR A 345 16.23 -26.21 34.44
C THR A 345 17.74 -26.14 34.68
N GLY A 346 18.19 -25.07 35.34
CA GLY A 346 19.05 -25.16 36.52
C GLY A 346 20.56 -25.47 36.39
N ALA A 347 21.36 -24.40 36.37
CA ALA A 347 22.55 -24.08 37.18
C ALA A 347 23.68 -25.11 37.52
N LYS A 348 24.92 -24.55 37.43
CA LYS A 348 26.25 -24.92 38.00
C LYS A 348 26.93 -26.15 37.38
N SER A 349 28.23 -26.19 37.14
CA SER A 349 29.41 -25.44 37.62
C SER A 349 30.41 -25.22 36.48
#